data_AF-A0A847Z336-F1
#
_entry.id   AF-A0A847Z336-F1
#
_cell.length_a   1.000
_cell.length_b   1.000
_cell.length_c   1.000
_cell.angle_alpha   90.00
_cell.angle_beta   90.00
_cell.angle_gamma   90.00
#
_symmetry.space_group_name_H-M   'P 1'
#
loop_
_entity.id
_entity.type
_entity.pdbx_description
1 polymer ?
#
loop_
_entity_poly.entity_id
_entity_poly.type
_entity_poly.pdbx_seq_one_letter_code
_entity_poly.pdbx_strand_id
1 'polypeptide(L)'
;MKIVIEKNPKKNKNSVYAKFLLVAAFVIALVGVAALTSTIYQFCYYIKEYTAQGYSTAVIVKSFLMTQLVPGVADSLALYGGVSIILFTARKIFIKIFELDKQNIKIDAEEKAEINNADNVETEAKE
;
A
#
# COMPACT_ATOMS: atom_id res chain seq x y z
N MET A 1 49.87 9.30 1.52
CA MET A 1 48.91 9.48 2.63
C MET A 1 47.56 8.95 2.15
N LYS A 2 46.96 7.95 2.82
CA LYS A 2 45.79 7.21 2.30
C LYS A 2 44.52 7.87 2.85
N ILE A 3 43.76 8.57 2.01
CA ILE A 3 42.51 9.22 2.42
C ILE A 3 41.43 8.13 2.49
N VAL A 4 41.03 7.78 3.72
CA VAL A 4 39.90 6.90 3.99
C VAL A 4 38.64 7.76 3.92
N ILE A 5 37.92 7.70 2.81
CA ILE A 5 36.60 8.30 2.70
C ILE A 5 35.61 7.39 3.44
N GLU A 6 35.29 7.75 4.68
CA GLU A 6 34.19 7.15 5.43
C GLU A 6 32.88 7.32 4.65
N LYS A 7 32.45 6.25 3.95
CA LYS A 7 31.08 6.14 3.46
C LYS A 7 30.17 5.93 4.65
N ASN A 8 29.74 7.02 5.28
CA ASN A 8 28.66 6.98 6.26
C ASN A 8 27.36 6.69 5.51
N PRO A 9 26.72 5.50 5.66
CA PRO A 9 25.49 5.22 4.96
C PRO A 9 24.37 6.04 5.63
N LYS A 10 24.03 7.18 5.03
CA LYS A 10 22.88 8.01 5.43
C LYS A 10 21.66 7.10 5.62
N LYS A 11 21.28 6.91 6.88
CA LYS A 11 20.16 6.07 7.33
C LYS A 11 18.87 6.58 6.66
N ASN A 12 18.35 5.77 5.75
CA ASN A 12 17.18 6.06 4.91
C ASN A 12 15.92 6.30 5.77
N LYS A 13 15.54 7.58 5.98
CA LYS A 13 14.29 7.99 6.64
C LYS A 13 13.04 7.79 5.75
N ASN A 14 13.22 7.38 4.50
CA ASN A 14 12.20 7.49 3.45
C ASN A 14 11.39 6.20 3.28
N SER A 15 11.74 5.15 4.04
CA SER A 15 10.97 3.92 4.18
C SER A 15 9.70 4.08 5.02
N VAL A 16 9.54 5.17 5.78
CA VAL A 16 8.43 5.31 6.76
C VAL A 16 7.08 5.45 6.07
N TYR A 17 6.99 6.29 5.02
CA TYR A 17 5.73 6.48 4.28
C TYR A 17 5.28 5.23 3.53
N ALA A 18 6.20 4.52 2.88
CA ALA A 18 5.89 3.26 2.21
C ALA A 18 5.48 2.15 3.19
N LYS A 19 6.01 2.17 4.42
CA LYS A 19 5.57 1.29 5.52
C LYS A 19 4.20 1.68 6.04
N PHE A 20 3.94 2.98 6.19
CA PHE A 20 2.64 3.49 6.63
C PHE A 20 1.52 3.10 5.65
N LEU A 21 1.73 3.28 4.33
CA LEU A 21 0.76 2.88 3.31
C LEU A 21 0.49 1.37 3.33
N LEU A 22 1.50 0.55 3.63
CA LEU A 22 1.32 -0.90 3.76
C LEU A 22 0.47 -1.25 4.99
N VAL A 23 0.76 -0.64 6.15
CA VAL A 23 -0.01 -0.85 7.38
C VAL A 23 -1.45 -0.38 7.20
N ALA A 24 -1.66 0.79 6.60
CA ALA A 24 -2.99 1.31 6.31
C ALA A 24 -3.79 0.37 5.40
N ALA A 25 -3.19 -0.11 4.31
CA ALA A 25 -3.84 -1.09 3.42
C ALA A 25 -4.22 -2.38 4.15
N PHE A 26 -3.35 -2.85 5.06
CA PHE A 26 -3.61 -4.06 5.85
C PHE A 26 -4.77 -3.87 6.84
N VAL A 27 -4.82 -2.73 7.53
CA VAL A 27 -5.91 -2.39 8.45
C VAL A 27 -7.25 -2.32 7.69
N ILE A 28 -7.28 -1.64 6.55
CA ILE A 28 -8.49 -1.53 5.72
C ILE A 28 -8.95 -2.92 5.22
N ALA A 29 -8.01 -3.78 4.83
CA ALA A 29 -8.32 -5.16 4.44
C ALA A 29 -8.95 -5.97 5.59
N LEU A 30 -8.41 -5.85 6.82
CA LEU A 30 -8.99 -6.50 8.00
C LEU A 30 -10.40 -6.00 8.31
N VAL A 31 -10.64 -4.69 8.19
CA VAL A 31 -11.98 -4.10 8.37
C VAL A 31 -12.95 -4.64 7.32
N GLY A 32 -12.52 -4.77 6.06
CA GLY A 32 -13.33 -5.38 5.00
C GLY A 32 -13.72 -6.83 5.30
N VAL A 33 -12.77 -7.65 5.79
CA VAL A 33 -13.05 -9.04 6.18
C VAL A 33 -14.01 -9.08 7.38
N ALA A 34 -13.81 -8.22 8.38
CA ALA A 34 -14.71 -8.14 9.53
C ALA A 34 -16.14 -7.74 9.14
N ALA A 35 -16.29 -6.73 8.27
CA ALA A 35 -17.58 -6.30 7.73
C ALA A 35 -18.27 -7.42 6.95
N LEU A 36 -17.51 -8.15 6.13
CA LEU A 36 -18.02 -9.30 5.38
C LEU A 36 -18.55 -10.40 6.30
N THR A 37 -17.76 -10.75 7.31
CA THR A 37 -18.11 -11.79 8.28
C THR A 37 -19.33 -11.38 9.11
N SER A 38 -19.41 -10.12 9.51
CA SER A 38 -20.55 -9.57 10.24
C SER A 38 -21.83 -9.64 9.41
N THR A 39 -21.76 -9.30 8.12
CA THR A 39 -22.90 -9.36 7.20
C THR A 39 -23.42 -10.79 7.03
N ILE A 40 -22.51 -11.76 6.89
CA ILE A 40 -22.85 -13.20 6.81
C ILE A 40 -23.49 -13.69 8.12
N TYR A 41 -22.93 -13.29 9.26
CA TYR A 41 -23.45 -13.68 10.57
C TYR A 41 -24.88 -13.15 10.78
N GLN A 42 -25.13 -11.88 10.46
CA GLN A 42 -26.44 -11.25 10.60
C GLN A 42 -27.48 -11.91 9.70
N PHE A 43 -27.11 -12.25 8.46
CA PHE A 43 -27.96 -13.00 7.54
C PHE A 43 -28.39 -14.37 8.11
N CYS A 44 -27.43 -15.13 8.65
CA CYS A 44 -27.71 -16.42 9.28
C CYS A 44 -28.61 -16.29 10.52
N TYR A 45 -28.40 -15.24 11.31
CA TYR A 45 -29.24 -14.94 12.48
C TYR A 45 -30.69 -14.65 12.07
N TYR A 46 -30.89 -13.76 11.10
CA TYR A 46 -32.24 -13.42 10.62
C TYR A 46 -32.96 -14.64 10.05
N ILE A 47 -32.30 -15.47 9.23
CA ILE A 47 -32.93 -16.69 8.69
C ILE A 47 -33.42 -17.61 9.81
N LYS A 48 -32.62 -17.81 10.86
CA LYS A 48 -33.02 -18.64 12.00
C LYS A 48 -34.23 -18.06 12.72
N GLU A 49 -34.24 -16.75 12.95
CA GLU A 49 -35.33 -16.07 13.64
C GLU A 49 -36.65 -16.13 12.86
N TYR A 50 -36.62 -15.82 11.56
CA TYR A 50 -37.82 -15.89 10.72
C TYR A 50 -38.30 -17.34 10.49
N THR A 51 -37.39 -18.31 10.45
CA THR A 51 -37.77 -19.73 10.35
C THR A 51 -38.39 -20.21 11.67
N ALA A 52 -37.91 -19.74 12.82
CA ALA A 52 -38.53 -20.02 14.12
C ALA A 52 -39.94 -19.43 14.24
N GLN A 53 -40.23 -18.36 13.49
CA GLN A 53 -41.57 -17.76 13.38
C GLN A 53 -42.50 -18.50 12.39
N GLY A 54 -42.06 -19.61 11.79
CA GLY A 54 -42.89 -20.48 10.95
C GLY A 54 -42.98 -20.05 9.48
N TYR A 55 -42.20 -19.05 9.06
CA TYR A 55 -42.14 -18.64 7.66
C TYR A 55 -41.31 -19.62 6.81
N SER A 56 -41.69 -19.77 5.54
CA SER A 56 -40.97 -20.62 4.59
C SER A 56 -39.54 -20.13 4.36
N THR A 57 -38.56 -20.93 4.80
CA THR A 57 -37.13 -20.65 4.71
C THR A 57 -36.70 -20.31 3.27
N ALA A 58 -37.28 -20.95 2.26
CA ALA A 58 -36.94 -20.72 0.86
C ALA A 58 -37.27 -19.29 0.38
N VAL A 59 -38.38 -18.71 0.86
CA VAL A 59 -38.81 -17.36 0.48
C VAL A 59 -37.95 -16.31 1.18
N ILE A 60 -37.65 -16.55 2.47
CA ILE A 60 -36.84 -15.63 3.28
C ILE A 60 -35.40 -15.60 2.80
N VAL A 61 -34.79 -16.78 2.60
CA VAL A 61 -33.41 -16.89 2.12
C VAL A 61 -33.28 -16.16 0.78
N LYS A 62 -34.21 -16.37 -0.16
CA LYS A 62 -34.12 -15.74 -1.48
C LYS A 62 -34.20 -14.21 -1.40
N SER A 63 -35.11 -13.67 -0.59
CA SER A 63 -35.22 -12.22 -0.38
C SER A 63 -34.01 -11.66 0.36
N PHE A 64 -33.69 -12.18 1.54
CA PHE A 64 -32.57 -11.69 2.36
C PHE A 64 -31.21 -11.80 1.65
N LEU A 65 -31.03 -12.81 0.79
CA LEU A 65 -29.78 -13.01 0.07
C LEU A 65 -29.59 -11.93 -0.99
N MET A 66 -30.66 -11.57 -1.72
CA MET A 66 -30.62 -10.45 -2.67
C MET A 66 -30.55 -9.07 -2.01
N THR A 67 -31.19 -8.86 -0.86
CA THR A 67 -31.32 -7.52 -0.27
C THR A 67 -30.25 -7.18 0.78
N GLN A 68 -29.67 -8.17 1.46
CA GLN A 68 -28.66 -7.93 2.51
C GLN A 68 -27.31 -8.55 2.19
N LEU A 69 -27.30 -9.82 1.77
CA LEU A 69 -26.04 -10.54 1.62
C LEU A 69 -25.27 -10.08 0.37
N VAL A 70 -25.93 -10.05 -0.79
CA VAL A 70 -25.30 -9.64 -2.05
C VAL A 70 -24.83 -8.18 -1.99
N PRO A 71 -25.64 -7.20 -1.55
CA PRO A 71 -25.19 -5.81 -1.46
C PRO A 71 -24.10 -5.64 -0.41
N GLY A 72 -24.25 -6.24 0.78
CA GLY A 72 -23.24 -6.09 1.85
C GLY A 72 -21.90 -6.74 1.53
N VAL A 73 -21.89 -7.87 0.80
CA VAL A 73 -20.67 -8.49 0.27
C VAL A 73 -20.07 -7.65 -0.84
N ALA A 74 -20.89 -7.19 -1.79
CA ALA A 74 -20.44 -6.38 -2.92
C ALA A 74 -19.85 -5.04 -2.45
N ASP A 75 -20.51 -4.35 -1.52
CA ASP A 75 -20.01 -3.11 -0.92
C ASP A 75 -18.74 -3.35 -0.13
N SER A 76 -18.69 -4.40 0.70
CA SER A 76 -17.49 -4.68 1.48
C SER A 76 -16.28 -4.98 0.59
N LEU A 77 -16.49 -5.71 -0.52
CA LEU A 77 -15.44 -6.07 -1.44
C LEU A 77 -15.04 -4.91 -2.36
N ALA A 78 -16.01 -4.18 -2.90
CA ALA A 78 -15.76 -3.05 -3.79
C ALA A 78 -15.10 -1.89 -3.03
N LEU A 79 -15.58 -1.59 -1.83
CA LEU A 79 -15.16 -0.43 -1.07
C LEU A 79 -13.89 -0.72 -0.27
N TYR A 80 -13.88 -1.71 0.62
CA TYR A 80 -12.68 -2.01 1.41
C TYR A 80 -11.62 -2.77 0.59
N GLY A 81 -12.05 -3.73 -0.23
CA GLY A 81 -11.15 -4.45 -1.14
C GLY A 81 -10.55 -3.52 -2.19
N GLY A 82 -11.38 -2.71 -2.87
CA GLY A 82 -10.92 -1.75 -3.87
C GLY A 82 -9.96 -0.71 -3.31
N VAL A 83 -10.28 -0.11 -2.16
CA VAL A 83 -9.39 0.87 -1.50
C VAL A 83 -8.06 0.23 -1.10
N SER A 84 -8.06 -1.02 -0.59
CA SER A 84 -6.81 -1.71 -0.25
C SER A 84 -5.89 -1.91 -1.45
N ILE A 85 -6.45 -2.27 -2.62
CA ILE A 85 -5.71 -2.48 -3.87
C ILE A 85 -5.16 -1.14 -4.38
N ILE A 86 -5.93 -0.07 -4.29
CA ILE A 86 -5.49 1.29 -4.68
C ILE A 86 -4.30 1.71 -3.83
N LEU A 87 -4.38 1.59 -2.49
CA LEU A 87 -3.26 1.94 -1.60
C LEU A 87 -2.03 1.07 -1.86
N PHE A 88 -2.21 -0.23 -2.10
CA PHE A 88 -1.10 -1.12 -2.41
C PHE A 88 -0.41 -0.77 -3.73
N THR A 89 -1.19 -0.42 -4.75
CA THR A 89 -0.67 0.00 -6.06
C THR A 89 0.01 1.36 -5.95
N ALA A 90 -0.59 2.31 -5.25
CA ALA A 90 0.00 3.62 -4.96
C ALA A 90 1.37 3.48 -4.27
N ARG A 91 1.51 2.55 -3.32
CA ARG A 91 2.80 2.22 -2.70
C ARG A 91 3.85 1.79 -3.72
N LYS A 92 3.50 0.91 -4.68
CA LYS A 92 4.45 0.46 -5.72
C LYS A 92 4.92 1.61 -6.60
N ILE A 93 4.01 2.50 -6.99
CA ILE A 93 4.33 3.71 -7.77
C ILE A 93 5.27 4.61 -6.97
N PHE A 94 4.96 4.85 -5.69
CA PHE A 94 5.75 5.70 -4.81
C PHE A 94 7.18 5.17 -4.63
N ILE A 95 7.34 3.85 -4.46
CA ILE A 95 8.67 3.21 -4.36
C ILE A 95 9.45 3.40 -5.67
N LYS A 96 8.80 3.21 -6.81
CA LYS A 96 9.46 3.29 -8.12
C LYS A 96 9.89 4.72 -8.49
N ILE A 97 9.03 5.72 -8.22
CA ILE A 97 9.39 7.14 -8.39
C ILE A 97 10.59 7.47 -7.50
N PHE A 98 10.58 6.97 -6.25
CA PHE A 98 11.66 7.22 -5.31
C PHE A 98 12.99 6.56 -5.71
N GLU A 99 12.95 5.36 -6.31
CA GLU A 99 14.14 4.71 -6.85
C GLU A 99 14.75 5.49 -8.02
N LEU A 100 13.91 6.04 -8.90
CA LEU A 100 14.35 6.86 -10.04
C LEU A 100 14.96 8.18 -9.56
N ASP A 101 14.32 8.86 -8.60
CA ASP A 101 14.85 10.09 -8.01
C ASP A 101 16.21 9.86 -7.34
N LYS A 102 16.36 8.74 -6.63
CA LYS A 102 17.62 8.35 -5.99
C LYS A 102 18.74 8.01 -7.00
N GLN A 103 18.39 7.49 -8.18
CA GLN A 103 19.37 7.27 -9.25
C GLN A 103 19.80 8.59 -9.88
N ASN A 104 18.89 9.53 -10.11
CA ASN A 104 19.21 10.87 -10.62
C ASN A 104 20.17 11.62 -9.69
N ILE A 105 19.90 11.64 -8.39
CA ILE A 105 20.77 12.29 -7.39
C ILE A 105 22.17 11.65 -7.33
N LYS A 106 22.29 10.35 -7.62
CA LYS A 106 23.59 9.67 -7.68
C LYS A 106 24.38 10.03 -8.93
N ILE A 107 23.70 10.11 -10.08
CA ILE A 107 24.32 10.49 -11.36
C ILE A 107 24.82 11.94 -11.26
N ASP A 108 24.01 12.86 -10.74
CA ASP A 108 24.42 14.25 -10.48
C ASP A 108 25.62 14.35 -9.52
N ALA A 109 25.72 13.45 -8.54
CA ALA A 109 26.82 13.43 -7.59
C ALA A 109 28.11 12.84 -8.19
N GLU A 110 28.02 11.86 -9.09
CA GLU A 110 29.16 11.32 -9.83
C GLU A 110 29.64 12.31 -10.90
N GLU A 111 28.73 12.94 -11.65
CA GLU A 111 29.05 13.96 -12.65
C GLU A 111 29.74 15.17 -12.02
N LYS A 112 29.24 15.66 -10.87
CA LYS A 112 29.91 16.75 -10.14
C LYS A 112 31.25 16.34 -9.51
N ALA A 113 31.50 15.06 -9.26
CA ALA A 113 32.79 14.59 -8.76
C ALA A 113 33.83 14.46 -9.89
N GLU A 114 33.42 14.17 -11.12
CA GLU A 114 34.30 14.14 -12.29
C GLU A 114 34.69 15.55 -12.75
N ILE A 115 33.75 16.51 -12.77
CA ILE A 115 34.04 17.90 -13.17
C ILE A 115 35.09 18.55 -12.22
N ASN A 116 34.97 18.35 -10.91
CA ASN A 116 35.92 18.90 -9.95
C ASN A 116 37.32 18.26 -10.02
N ASN A 117 37.44 17.03 -10.54
CA ASN A 117 38.75 16.41 -10.75
C ASN A 117 39.44 16.89 -12.03
N ALA A 118 38.67 17.24 -13.07
CA ALA A 118 39.23 17.77 -14.31
C ALA A 118 39.83 19.18 -14.14
N ASP A 119 39.14 20.07 -13.41
CA ASP A 119 39.62 21.43 -13.13
C ASP A 119 40.90 21.45 -12.27
N ASN A 120 41.10 20.43 -11.42
CA ASN A 120 42.31 20.35 -10.59
C ASN A 120 43.55 19.85 -11.36
N VAL A 121 43.38 19.17 -12.50
CA VAL A 121 44.51 18.70 -13.32
C VAL A 121 45.05 19.81 -14.23
N GLU A 122 44.21 20.77 -14.64
CA GLU A 122 44.65 21.86 -15.53
C GLU A 122 45.42 22.98 -14.80
N THR A 123 45.30 23.03 -13.46
CA THR A 123 45.97 24.06 -12.64
C THR A 123 47.41 23.69 -12.26
N GLU A 124 47.78 22.40 -12.23
CA GLU A 124 49.13 21.94 -11.86
C GLU A 124 50.12 21.90 -13.05
N ALA A 125 49.69 22.17 -14.29
CA ALA A 125 50.56 22.12 -15.47
C ALA A 125 51.25 23.47 -15.82
N LYS A 126 51.12 24.50 -14.98
CA LYS A 126 51.62 25.86 -15.26
C LYS A 126 52.42 26.55 -14.13
N GLU A 127 52.88 25.82 -13.13
CA GLU A 127 53.93 26.33 -12.20
C GLU A 127 55.31 25.74 -12.52
#